data_AF-A0A1G4S7L0-F1
#
_entry.id   AF-A0A1G4S7L0-F1
#
_cell.length_a   1.000
_cell.length_b   1.000
_cell.length_c   1.000
_cell.angle_alpha   90.00
_cell.angle_beta   90.00
_cell.angle_gamma   90.00
#
_symmetry.space_group_name_H-M   'P 1'
#
loop_
_entity.id
_entity.type
_entity.pdbx_description
1 polymer ?
#
loop_
_entity_poly.entity_id
_entity_poly.type
_entity_poly.pdbx_seq_one_letter_code
_entity_poly.pdbx_strand_id
1 'polypeptide(L)'
;MPTIKLLRRAELELIDACNWYEEQQKGLSKYLRKELKGVLGIIKLHPELYSKRYDIDLHFAPLQKFPYIIVYWHDKDLDTAFIISIFHTKRNPDEFES
;
A
#
# COMPACT_ATOMS: atom_id res chain seq x y z
N MET A 1 -7.26 17.59 -1.00
CA MET A 1 -6.81 16.29 -1.53
C MET A 1 -5.69 15.88 -0.60
N PRO A 2 -5.91 14.92 0.28
CA PRO A 2 -4.97 14.60 1.34
C PRO A 2 -3.57 14.34 0.83
N THR A 3 -2.58 14.66 1.66
CA THR A 3 -1.20 14.29 1.40
C THR A 3 -1.04 12.79 1.62
N ILE A 4 -0.20 12.13 0.81
CA ILE A 4 0.14 10.72 1.00
C ILE A 4 1.51 10.66 1.66
N LYS A 5 1.61 9.98 2.81
CA LYS A 5 2.88 9.76 3.49
C LYS A 5 3.09 8.26 3.70
N LEU A 6 4.18 7.73 3.13
CA LEU A 6 4.58 6.35 3.39
C LEU A 6 5.36 6.32 4.71
N LEU A 7 4.99 5.41 5.60
CA LEU A 7 5.80 5.08 6.76
C LEU A 7 6.97 4.20 6.33
N ARG A 8 8.04 4.20 7.15
CA ARG A 8 9.28 3.50 6.86
C ARG A 8 9.06 2.03 6.48
N ARG A 9 8.13 1.36 7.16
CA ARG A 9 7.76 -0.03 6.86
C ARG A 9 7.22 -0.19 5.43
N ALA A 10 6.23 0.60 5.06
CA ALA A 10 5.67 0.60 3.70
C ALA A 10 6.72 0.92 2.63
N GLU A 11 7.66 1.83 2.92
CA GLU A 11 8.77 2.13 2.00
C GLU A 11 9.66 0.90 1.77
N LEU A 12 10.04 0.20 2.84
CA LEU A 12 10.87 -1.01 2.75
C LEU A 12 10.13 -2.12 1.99
N GLU A 13 8.87 -2.40 2.34
CA GLU A 13 8.04 -3.40 1.67
C GLU A 13 7.90 -3.10 0.16
N LEU A 14 7.78 -1.83 -0.23
CA LEU A 14 7.74 -1.42 -1.63
C LEU A 14 9.09 -1.64 -2.34
N ILE A 15 10.20 -1.32 -1.67
CA ILE A 15 11.54 -1.53 -2.23
C ILE A 15 11.77 -3.03 -2.47
N ASP A 16 11.47 -3.86 -1.47
CA ASP A 16 11.61 -5.32 -1.57
C ASP A 16 10.72 -5.91 -2.66
N ALA A 17 9.48 -5.45 -2.75
CA ALA A 17 8.58 -5.82 -3.83
C ALA A 17 9.16 -5.45 -5.20
N CYS A 18 9.66 -4.22 -5.36
CA CYS A 18 10.24 -3.77 -6.62
C CYS A 18 11.46 -4.61 -7.03
N ASN A 19 12.35 -4.90 -6.07
CA ASN A 19 13.55 -5.70 -6.31
C ASN A 19 13.16 -7.12 -6.76
N TRP A 20 12.28 -7.77 -6.00
CA TRP A 20 11.80 -9.12 -6.32
C TRP A 20 11.18 -9.20 -7.71
N TYR A 21 10.27 -8.27 -8.04
CA TYR A 21 9.61 -8.27 -9.36
C TYR A 21 10.56 -7.95 -10.52
N GLU A 22 11.56 -7.09 -10.32
CA GLU A 22 12.55 -6.80 -11.36
C GLU A 22 13.44 -8.02 -11.63
N GLU A 23 13.79 -8.79 -10.60
CA GLU A 23 14.51 -10.06 -10.72
C GLU A 23 13.69 -11.13 -11.46
N GLN A 24 12.37 -11.19 -11.22
CA GLN A 24 11.51 -12.15 -11.93
C GLN A 24 11.42 -11.85 -13.43
N GLN A 25 11.22 -10.58 -13.77
CA GLN A 25 11.17 -10.13 -15.16
C GLN A 25 11.45 -8.64 -15.25
N LYS A 26 12.44 -8.28 -16.07
CA LYS A 26 12.82 -6.89 -16.33
C LYS A 26 11.60 -6.02 -16.68
N GLY A 27 11.39 -4.95 -15.92
CA GLY A 27 10.29 -4.02 -16.09
C GLY A 27 9.04 -4.30 -15.24
N LEU A 28 8.90 -5.46 -14.58
CA LEU A 28 7.74 -5.70 -13.69
C LEU A 28 7.70 -4.74 -12.50
N SER A 29 8.85 -4.29 -12.00
CA SER A 29 8.90 -3.26 -10.95
C SER A 29 8.22 -1.94 -11.38
N LYS A 30 8.34 -1.56 -12.67
CA LYS A 30 7.67 -0.38 -13.23
C LYS A 30 6.17 -0.56 -13.30
N TYR A 31 5.71 -1.76 -13.68
CA TYR A 31 4.28 -2.10 -13.69
C TYR A 31 3.69 -2.06 -12.27
N LEU A 32 4.38 -2.64 -11.28
CA LEU A 32 3.97 -2.57 -9.88
C LEU A 32 3.84 -1.11 -9.41
N ARG A 33 4.87 -0.29 -9.63
CA ARG A 33 4.84 1.13 -9.25
C ARG A 33 3.72 1.91 -9.94
N LYS A 34 3.38 1.57 -11.18
CA LYS A 34 2.28 2.21 -11.92
C LYS A 34 0.93 1.87 -11.29
N GLU A 35 0.69 0.60 -10.99
CA GLU A 35 -0.55 0.18 -10.31
C GLU A 35 -0.66 0.80 -8.91
N LEU A 36 0.43 0.79 -8.14
CA LEU A 36 0.47 1.42 -6.82
C LEU A 36 0.14 2.92 -6.88
N LYS A 37 0.74 3.66 -7.83
CA LYS A 37 0.43 5.08 -8.05
C LYS A 37 -1.04 5.31 -8.40
N GLY A 38 -1.64 4.41 -9.17
CA GLY A 38 -3.08 4.46 -9.48
C GLY A 38 -3.93 4.36 -8.21
N VAL A 39 -3.65 3.38 -7.36
CA VAL A 39 -4.38 3.19 -6.09
C VAL A 39 -4.14 4.34 -5.11
N LEU A 40 -2.89 4.81 -4.97
CA LEU A 40 -2.58 5.99 -4.14
C LEU A 40 -3.29 7.26 -4.66
N GLY A 41 -3.46 7.39 -5.97
CA GLY A 41 -4.25 8.47 -6.57
C GLY A 41 -5.73 8.39 -6.17
N ILE A 42 -6.31 7.19 -6.14
CA ILE A 42 -7.68 6.97 -5.66
C ILE A 42 -7.79 7.32 -4.18
N ILE A 43 -6.85 6.86 -3.34
CA ILE A 43 -6.81 7.19 -1.90
C ILE A 43 -6.71 8.71 -1.70
N LYS A 44 -5.93 9.40 -2.53
CA LYS A 44 -5.79 10.86 -2.47
C LYS A 44 -7.08 11.61 -2.86
N LEU A 45 -7.91 11.04 -3.72
CA LEU A 45 -9.19 11.64 -4.11
C LEU A 45 -10.33 11.26 -3.15
N HIS A 46 -10.32 10.03 -2.67
CA HIS A 46 -11.37 9.45 -1.84
C HIS A 46 -10.74 8.60 -0.71
N PRO A 47 -10.17 9.23 0.33
CA PRO A 47 -9.46 8.53 1.41
C PRO A 47 -10.38 7.62 2.23
N GLU A 48 -11.68 7.88 2.25
CA GLU A 48 -12.68 7.08 2.97
C GLU A 48 -13.38 6.03 2.08
N LEU A 49 -12.94 5.86 0.82
CA LEU A 49 -13.58 4.95 -0.14
C LEU A 49 -13.51 3.48 0.31
N TYR A 50 -12.39 3.08 0.91
CA TYR A 50 -12.18 1.71 1.35
C TYR A 50 -12.80 1.51 2.72
N SER A 51 -13.51 0.40 2.95
CA SER A 51 -14.17 0.15 4.23
C SER A 51 -13.16 0.04 5.37
N LYS A 52 -13.49 0.66 6.51
CA LYS A 52 -12.79 0.43 7.77
C LYS A 52 -12.97 -1.03 8.17
N ARG A 53 -11.90 -1.69 8.61
CA ARG A 53 -11.96 -3.05 9.15
C ARG A 53 -11.64 -2.99 10.64
N TYR A 54 -12.56 -3.46 11.49
CA TYR A 54 -12.49 -3.43 12.96
C TYR A 54 -12.68 -2.02 13.58
N ASP A 55 -12.78 -1.91 14.91
CA ASP A 55 -12.85 -0.64 15.69
C ASP A 55 -11.64 0.30 15.50
N ILE A 56 -10.70 -0.07 14.63
CA ILE A 56 -9.50 0.68 14.25
C ILE A 56 -9.73 1.34 12.89
N ASP A 57 -9.37 2.62 12.78
CA ASP A 57 -9.57 3.46 11.60
C ASP A 57 -8.59 3.13 10.45
N LEU A 58 -8.51 1.84 10.09
CA LEU A 58 -7.65 1.31 9.05
C LEU A 58 -8.44 0.97 7.80
N HIS A 59 -7.92 1.43 6.68
CA HIS A 59 -8.44 1.23 5.33
C HIS A 59 -7.53 0.28 4.56
N PHE A 60 -8.15 -0.60 3.78
CA PHE A 60 -7.46 -1.65 3.02
C PHE A 60 -7.76 -1.49 1.53
N ALA A 61 -6.75 -1.08 0.77
CA ALA A 61 -6.86 -0.83 -0.65
C ALA A 61 -6.09 -1.90 -1.45
N PRO A 62 -6.77 -2.94 -1.97
CA PRO A 62 -6.13 -3.98 -2.76
C PRO A 62 -5.65 -3.44 -4.12
N LEU A 63 -4.48 -3.91 -4.55
CA LEU A 63 -4.02 -3.77 -5.93
C LEU A 63 -4.73 -4.84 -6.78
N GLN A 64 -5.28 -4.45 -7.94
CA GLN A 64 -6.04 -5.40 -8.76
C GLN A 64 -5.16 -6.41 -9.50
N LYS A 65 -3.99 -5.98 -9.98
CA LYS A 65 -3.10 -6.81 -10.82
C LYS A 65 -1.98 -7.49 -10.05
N PHE A 66 -1.76 -7.08 -8.80
CA PHE A 66 -0.69 -7.59 -7.96
C PHE A 66 -1.28 -8.07 -6.64
N PRO A 67 -0.75 -9.16 -6.05
CA PRO A 67 -1.25 -9.70 -4.78
C PRO A 67 -0.78 -8.84 -3.60
N TYR A 68 -1.15 -7.56 -3.60
CA TYR A 68 -0.77 -6.59 -2.57
C TYR A 68 -1.98 -5.81 -2.08
N ILE A 69 -1.94 -5.41 -0.82
CA ILE A 69 -2.90 -4.50 -0.20
C ILE A 69 -2.14 -3.34 0.41
N ILE A 70 -2.56 -2.12 0.08
CA ILE A 70 -2.14 -0.92 0.79
C ILE A 70 -2.99 -0.80 2.04
N VAL A 71 -2.34 -0.80 3.20
CA VAL A 71 -2.97 -0.55 4.51
C VAL A 71 -2.63 0.87 4.92
N TYR A 72 -3.65 1.68 5.21
CA TYR A 72 -3.47 3.07 5.59
C TYR A 72 -4.55 3.55 6.56
N TRP A 73 -4.30 4.69 7.18
CA TRP A 73 -5.33 5.45 7.89
C TRP A 73 -5.32 6.91 7.42
N HIS A 74 -6.45 7.59 7.57
CA HIS A 74 -6.60 8.98 7.18
C HIS A 74 -6.69 9.87 8.41
N ASP A 75 -5.69 10.72 8.61
CA ASP A 75 -5.70 11.78 9.61
C ASP A 75 -6.49 12.96 9.06
N LYS A 76 -7.64 13.24 9.68
CA LYS A 76 -8.54 14.33 9.25
C LYS A 76 -8.01 15.70 9.65
N ASP A 77 -7.28 15.81 10.75
CA ASP A 77 -6.72 17.07 11.23
C ASP A 77 -5.54 17.52 10.37
N LEU A 78 -4.73 16.55 9.91
CA LEU A 78 -3.58 16.79 9.03
C LEU A 78 -3.92 16.71 7.53
N ASP A 79 -5.15 16.36 7.15
CA ASP A 79 -5.55 16.00 5.78
C ASP A 79 -4.49 15.10 5.13
N THR A 80 -4.10 14.02 5.81
CA THR A 80 -2.99 13.15 5.42
C THR A 80 -3.34 11.69 5.56
N ALA A 81 -3.20 10.93 4.47
CA ALA A 81 -3.29 9.48 4.51
C ALA A 81 -1.90 8.86 4.71
N PHE A 82 -1.75 8.18 5.85
CA PHE A 82 -0.53 7.52 6.26
C PHE A 82 -0.55 6.05 5.83
N ILE A 83 0.31 5.70 4.88
CA ILE A 83 0.47 4.34 4.40
C ILE A 83 1.34 3.56 5.37
N ILE A 84 0.74 2.62 6.08
CA ILE A 84 1.39 1.80 7.11
C ILE A 84 2.15 0.65 6.46
N SER A 85 1.53 -0.02 5.49
CA SER A 85 2.07 -1.21 4.86
C SER A 85 1.61 -1.36 3.41
N ILE A 86 2.46 -1.94 2.57
CA ILE A 86 2.18 -2.44 1.22
C ILE A 86 2.35 -3.95 1.29
N PHE A 87 1.34 -4.60 1.87
CA PHE A 87 1.38 -5.99 2.30
C PHE A 87 1.17 -6.95 1.14
N HIS A 88 2.02 -7.96 0.99
CA HIS A 88 1.86 -9.00 -0.03
C HIS A 88 0.90 -10.10 0.45
N THR A 89 -0.30 -10.20 -0.13
CA THR A 89 -1.37 -11.10 0.34
C THR A 89 -1.14 -12.58 0.10
N LYS A 90 -0.26 -12.94 -0.84
CA LYS A 90 0.10 -14.34 -1.15
C LYS A 90 1.45 -14.79 -0.57
N ARG A 91 2.20 -13.90 0.09
CA ARG A 91 3.49 -14.23 0.72
C ARG A 91 3.14 -14.47 2.18
N ASN A 92 3.58 -15.60 2.72
CA ASN A 92 3.12 -16.20 3.97
C ASN A 92 2.79 -15.19 5.10
N PRO A 93 1.72 -15.44 5.89
CA PRO A 93 1.39 -14.65 7.08
C PRO A 93 2.40 -14.77 8.25
N ASP A 94 3.45 -15.61 8.13
CA ASP A 94 4.45 -15.88 9.18
C ASP A 94 5.57 -14.83 9.31
N GLU A 95 5.67 -13.82 8.44
CA GLU A 95 6.69 -12.76 8.55
C GLU A 95 6.29 -11.61 9.50
N PHE A 96 5.40 -11.87 10.48
CA PHE A 96 5.01 -10.89 11.51
C PHE A 96 5.77 -11.05 12.84
N GLU A 97 6.64 -12.05 12.97
CA GLU A 97 7.46 -12.27 14.17
C GLU A 97 8.95 -12.29 13.83
N SER A 98 9.62 -11.15 13.99
CA SER A 98 11.04 -11.02 14.38
C SER A 98 11.31 -9.63 14.93
#